data_AF-A0A527G0W5-F1
#
_entry.id   AF-A0A527G0W5-F1
#
_cell.length_a   1.000
_cell.length_b   1.000
_cell.length_c   1.000
_cell.angle_alpha   90.00
_cell.angle_beta   90.00
_cell.angle_gamma   90.00
#
_symmetry.space_group_name_H-M   'P 1'
#
loop_
_entity.id
_entity.type
_entity.pdbx_description
1 polymer ?
#
loop_
_entity_poly.entity_id
_entity_poly.type
_entity_poly.pdbx_seq_one_letter_code
_entity_poly.pdbx_strand_id
1 'polypeptide(L)' 'PNIVQSIAELVPRIARERGIAIVLVEQNLDLVLKASDRCLVMEKGRIVHEGAPEAFADETLLKDLLAL' A
#
# COMPACT_ATOMS: atom_id res chain seq x y z
N PRO A 1 3.42 -22.07 -3.58
CA PRO A 1 3.74 -20.96 -2.63
C PRO A 1 4.04 -19.68 -3.41
N ASN A 2 3.26 -18.62 -3.18
CA ASN A 2 3.48 -17.32 -3.83
C ASN A 2 4.34 -16.44 -2.91
N ILE A 3 5.61 -16.23 -3.29
CA ILE A 3 6.58 -15.44 -2.51
C ILE A 3 6.06 -14.03 -2.20
N VAL A 4 5.31 -13.43 -3.12
CA VAL A 4 4.78 -12.07 -3.00
C VAL A 4 3.78 -11.96 -1.83
N GLN A 5 2.91 -12.97 -1.66
CA GLN A 5 1.98 -13.01 -0.52
C GLN A 5 2.71 -13.19 0.81
N SER A 6 3.76 -14.02 0.84
CA SER A 6 4.59 -14.17 2.05
C SER A 6 5.28 -12.87 2.43
N ILE A 7 5.76 -12.09 1.45
CA ILE A 7 6.34 -10.76 1.71
C ILE A 7 5.28 -9.83 2.33
N ALA A 8 4.07 -9.79 1.77
CA ALA A 8 2.96 -8.96 2.26
C ALA A 8 2.59 -9.23 3.72
N GLU A 9 2.75 -10.47 4.19
CA GLU A 9 2.45 -10.87 5.57
C GLU A 9 3.63 -10.66 6.53
N LEU A 10 4.85 -11.00 6.08
CA LEU A 10 6.04 -11.00 6.92
C LEU A 10 6.57 -9.59 7.18
N VAL A 11 6.54 -8.72 6.17
CA VAL A 11 7.11 -7.36 6.26
C VAL A 11 6.40 -6.52 7.32
N PRO A 12 5.05 -6.43 7.37
CA PRO A 12 4.36 -5.66 8.40
C PRO A 12 4.54 -6.27 9.79
N ARG A 13 4.66 -7.61 9.88
CA ARG A 13 4.95 -8.29 11.15
C ARG A 13 6.32 -7.89 11.68
N ILE A 14 7.36 -7.91 10.84
CA ILE A 14 8.71 -7.49 11.21
C ILE A 14 8.73 -6.02 11.61
N ALA A 15 8.02 -5.15 10.89
CA ALA A 15 7.90 -3.73 11.23
C ALA A 15 7.37 -3.54 12.65
N ARG A 16 6.26 -4.22 12.99
CA ARG A 16 5.64 -4.16 14.32
C ARG A 16 6.52 -4.77 15.41
N GLU A 17 7.07 -5.96 15.18
CA GLU A 17 7.90 -6.66 16.18
C GLU A 17 9.20 -5.93 16.49
N ARG A 18 9.78 -5.23 15.51
CA ARG A 18 11.05 -4.50 15.66
C ARG A 18 10.90 -3.01 15.90
N GLY A 19 9.67 -2.48 15.83
CA GLY A 19 9.41 -1.04 15.97
C GLY A 19 10.08 -0.19 14.88
N ILE A 20 10.19 -0.71 13.65
CA ILE A 20 10.81 -0.02 12.52
C ILE A 20 9.76 0.47 11.53
N ALA A 21 10.02 1.61 10.89
CA ALA A 21 9.23 2.08 9.77
C ALA A 21 9.66 1.36 8.48
N ILE A 22 8.69 0.99 7.65
CA ILE A 22 8.91 0.40 6.33
C ILE A 22 8.17 1.24 5.30
N VAL A 23 8.85 1.57 4.20
CA VAL A 23 8.23 2.17 3.02
C VAL A 23 8.15 1.10 1.95
N LEU A 24 6.93 0.69 1.62
CA LEU A 24 6.65 -0.28 0.57
C LEU A 24 6.23 0.45 -0.71
N VAL A 25 6.91 0.16 -1.81
CA VAL A 25 6.61 0.74 -3.13
C VAL A 25 6.17 -0.39 -4.05
N GLU A 26 4.89 -0.42 -4.40
CA GLU A 26 4.31 -1.51 -5.17
C GLU A 26 3.21 -1.04 -6.12
N GLN A 27 3.07 -1.73 -7.25
CA GLN A 27 1.98 -1.51 -8.22
C GLN A 27 0.77 -2.41 -7.95
N ASN A 28 0.94 -3.46 -7.14
CA ASN A 28 -0.15 -4.34 -6.74
C ASN A 28 -0.92 -3.70 -5.57
N LEU A 29 -2.07 -3.12 -5.87
CA LEU A 29 -2.88 -2.43 -4.87
C LEU A 29 -3.37 -3.37 -3.76
N ASP A 30 -3.85 -4.57 -4.08
CA ASP A 30 -4.34 -5.53 -3.08
C ASP A 30 -3.27 -5.84 -2.03
N LEU A 31 -2.00 -5.85 -2.44
CA LEU A 31 -0.87 -6.06 -1.55
C LEU A 31 -0.60 -4.82 -0.69
N VAL A 32 -0.57 -3.63 -1.30
CA VAL A 32 -0.37 -2.36 -0.58
C VAL A 32 -1.44 -2.17 0.50
N LEU A 33 -2.71 -2.40 0.16
CA LEU A 33 -3.83 -2.23 1.09
C LEU A 33 -3.81 -3.24 2.25
N LYS A 34 -3.28 -4.45 2.03
CA LYS A 34 -3.17 -5.47 3.09
C LYS A 34 -1.95 -5.28 4.00
N ALA A 35 -0.87 -4.71 3.48
CA ALA A 35 0.41 -4.66 4.16
C ALA A 35 0.73 -3.29 4.81
N SER A 36 -0.04 -2.24 4.52
CA SER A 36 0.32 -0.88 4.91
C SER A 36 -0.65 -0.31 5.94
N ASP A 37 -0.15 0.48 6.89
CA ASP A 37 -0.98 1.26 7.82
C ASP A 37 -1.38 2.63 7.22
N ARG A 38 -0.60 3.11 6.24
CA ARG A 38 -0.81 4.36 5.48
C ARG A 38 -0.45 4.12 4.02
N CYS A 39 -1.25 4.67 3.12
CA CYS A 39 -1.07 4.57 1.69
C CYS A 39 -0.91 5.96 1.07
N LEU A 40 0.00 6.06 0.10
CA LEU A 40 0.33 7.29 -0.62
C LEU A 40 0.24 7.01 -2.12
N VAL A 41 -0.44 7.88 -2.86
CA VAL A 41 -0.46 7.83 -4.33
C VAL A 41 0.46 8.91 -4.86
N MET A 42 1.39 8.52 -5.73
CA MET A 42 2.34 9.43 -6.37
C MET A 42 2.06 9.53 -7.86
N GLU A 43 1.92 10.75 -8.35
CA GLU A 43 1.82 11.06 -9.78
C GLU A 43 2.86 12.14 -10.15
N LYS A 44 3.63 11.92 -11.22
CA LYS A 44 4.62 12.90 -11.74
C LYS A 44 5.56 13.45 -10.65
N GLY A 45 5.99 12.59 -9.72
CA GLY A 45 6.90 12.94 -8.63
C GLY A 45 6.27 13.72 -7.47
N ARG A 46 4.93 13.76 -7.38
CA ARG A 46 4.21 14.43 -6.27
C ARG A 46 3.22 13.47 -5.64
N ILE A 47 3.05 13.56 -4.32
CA ILE A 47 1.98 12.85 -3.62
C ILE A 47 0.67 13.58 -3.91
N VAL A 48 -0.27 12.88 -4.54
CA VAL A 48 -1.58 13.42 -4.94
C VAL A 48 -2.71 12.92 -4.03
N HIS A 49 -2.47 11.86 -3.27
CA HIS A 49 -3.43 11.33 -2.30
C HIS A 49 -2.72 10.65 -1.14
N GLU A 50 -3.30 10.72 0.06
CA GLU A 50 -2.84 10.07 1.27
C GLU A 50 -4.04 9.62 2.11
N GLY A 51 -3.98 8.41 2.65
CA GLY A 51 -5.01 7.91 3.56
C GLY A 51 -4.67 6.58 4.22
N ALA A 52 -5.52 6.15 5.13
CA ALA A 52 -5.53 4.76 5.59
C ALA A 52 -6.03 3.84 4.46
N PRO A 53 -5.67 2.54 4.44
CA PRO A 53 -6.09 1.61 3.38
C PRO A 53 -7.59 1.62 3.10
N GLU A 54 -8.42 1.80 4.12
CA GLU A 54 -9.88 1.82 4.02
C GLU A 54 -10.40 2.98 3.16
N ALA A 55 -9.65 4.08 3.09
CA ALA A 55 -9.98 5.22 2.23
C ALA A 55 -9.86 4.89 0.73
N PHE A 56 -9.16 3.83 0.37
CA PHE A 56 -8.95 3.37 -1.00
C PHE A 56 -9.87 2.20 -1.40
N ALA A 57 -10.84 1.85 -0.55
CA ALA A 57 -11.80 0.79 -0.83
C ALA A 57 -12.86 1.18 -1.89
N ASP A 58 -12.99 2.46 -2.20
CA ASP A 58 -13.86 2.94 -3.28
C ASP A 58 -13.18 2.75 -4.64
N GLU A 59 -13.70 1.79 -5.42
CA GLU A 59 -13.20 1.45 -6.75
C GLU A 59 -13.25 2.63 -7.74
N THR A 60 -14.15 3.60 -7.54
CA THR A 60 -14.28 4.80 -8.39
C THR A 60 -13.13 5.75 -8.13
N LEU A 61 -12.89 6.08 -6.85
CA LEU A 61 -11.77 6.93 -6.42
C LEU A 61 -10.43 6.33 -6.89
N LEU A 62 -10.31 5.01 -6.81
CA LEU A 62 -9.11 4.31 -7.17
C LEU A 62 -8.81 4.36 -8.68
N LYS A 63 -9.82 4.21 -9.53
CA LYS A 63 -9.69 4.35 -10.99
C LYS A 63 -9.26 5.76 -11.37
N ASP A 64 -9.87 6.77 -10.74
CA ASP A 64 -9.52 8.17 -10.95
C ASP A 64 -8.08 8.48 -10.53
N LEU A 65 -7.61 7.92 -9.40
CA LEU A 65 -6.26 8.13 -8.87
C LEU A 65 -5.17 7.39 -9.67
N LEU A 66 -5.50 6.22 -10.23
CA LEU A 66 -4.56 5.37 -10.97
C LEU A 66 -4.66 5.54 -12.49
N ALA A 67 -5.56 6.41 -12.97
CA ALA A 67 -5.87 6.61 -14.39
C ALA A 67 -6.20 5.29 -15.13
N LEU A 68 -6.95 4.41 -14.45
CA LEU A 68 -7.44 3.11 -14.97
C LEU A 68 -8.84 3.22 -15.56
#